data_AF-A0A3M8H4B4-F1
#
_entry.id   AF-A0A3M8H4B4-F1
#
_cell.length_a   1.000
_cell.length_b   1.000
_cell.length_c   1.000
_cell.angle_alpha   90.00
_cell.angle_beta   90.00
_cell.angle_gamma   90.00
#
_symmetry.space_group_name_H-M   'P 1'
#
loop_
_entity.id
_entity.type
_entity.pdbx_description
1 polymer ?
#
loop_
_entity_poly.entity_id
_entity_poly.type
_entity_poly.pdbx_seq_one_letter_code
_entity_poly.pdbx_strand_id
1 'polypeptide(L)'
;MLKIDEQLLNESKGLIGQPLEDAIFNLQTKKLHFDIFGAVLPKDLLLVNLEKARDLVVSIAQKHWGEVDLFLHATLQKTSIDLENANQRLISYFSSPQGTKALFDYLLVHHSMEFENLITLVFGKEVKLSKSVGGLRQIHLYKIGKKFFIHIIYNDHSSFWNVLFLKKIYSIFIQTPLEDIQNPTQLLKQFKFLLEQFYTLNQSVIIMNQLISYIDNENIRSYQLKEFHLFNLIAHYNGGKRHFRKLNAMIEEIIVNWGKGKWALSEKEYTLLIYIQAITAYKQSHVDKVIEYGKYLITKDRLINHAIELLLEYSDVLPNLKPEPSTLVKRYDKNYLEHIFFILIDALVQNKQFNEVIQLIQQHEMASCTSIYDYFNILDMRQEALFKIEATVQRDIAYIVHNSPQYVWQSIEVWLQQYQNEESPYFEISEMTSKHLCNLLKALFATEQFELFEKLMEIYNKYLKVNSHFDDLKEFVSQYVKVKQ
;
A
#
# COMPACT_ATOMS: atom_id res chain seq x y z
N MET A 1 15.84 9.02 29.74
CA MET A 1 15.56 9.85 28.54
C MET A 1 16.85 10.54 28.10
N LEU A 2 16.97 10.98 26.84
CA LEU A 2 18.12 11.80 26.43
C LEU A 2 17.96 13.21 27.03
N LYS A 3 19.06 13.81 27.50
CA LYS A 3 19.04 15.15 28.11
C LYS A 3 18.47 16.22 27.18
N ILE A 4 18.74 16.09 25.87
CA ILE A 4 18.25 17.03 24.86
C ILE A 4 16.73 16.99 24.72
N ASP A 5 16.12 15.82 24.90
CA ASP A 5 14.67 15.64 24.79
C ASP A 5 13.95 16.31 25.95
N GLU A 6 14.55 16.26 27.14
CA GLU A 6 14.04 16.89 28.35
C GLU A 6 14.13 18.41 28.24
N GLN A 7 15.27 18.90 27.75
CA GLN A 7 15.48 20.31 27.50
C GLN A 7 14.46 20.85 26.49
N LEU A 8 14.28 20.18 25.36
CA LEU A 8 13.31 20.59 24.33
C LEU A 8 11.88 20.58 24.86
N LEU A 9 11.49 19.56 25.64
CA LEU A 9 10.16 19.50 26.25
C LEU A 9 9.93 20.69 27.20
N ASN A 10 10.92 21.02 28.02
CA ASN A 10 10.83 22.10 29.00
C ASN A 10 10.79 23.48 28.32
N GLU A 11 11.65 23.71 27.33
CA GLU A 11 11.73 24.98 26.59
C GLU A 11 10.48 25.23 25.74
N SER A 12 9.95 24.19 25.07
CA SER A 12 8.72 24.32 24.28
C SER A 12 7.44 24.17 25.12
N LYS A 13 7.56 23.81 26.41
CA LYS A 13 6.45 23.44 27.31
C LYS A 13 5.56 22.34 26.74
N GLY A 14 6.14 21.41 25.98
CA GLY A 14 5.42 20.33 25.29
C GLY A 14 4.54 20.79 24.12
N LEU A 15 4.69 22.03 23.65
CA LEU A 15 4.03 22.54 22.44
C LEU A 15 4.84 22.18 21.18
N ILE A 16 4.12 22.05 20.06
CA ILE A 16 4.66 21.77 18.72
C ILE A 16 4.58 23.01 17.83
N GLY A 17 5.19 22.96 16.63
CA GLY A 17 5.24 24.10 15.71
C GLY A 17 6.32 25.10 16.12
N GLN A 18 6.05 26.40 15.98
CA GLN A 18 7.04 27.46 16.24
C GLN A 18 7.75 27.36 17.59
N PRO A 19 7.08 27.06 18.73
CA PRO A 19 7.76 26.90 20.01
C PRO A 19 8.85 25.82 20.00
N LEU A 20 8.61 24.70 19.31
CA LEU A 20 9.61 23.64 19.16
C LEU A 20 10.70 24.05 18.15
N GLU A 21 10.35 24.73 17.05
CA GLU A 21 11.35 25.26 16.10
C GLU A 21 12.33 26.22 16.80
N ASP A 22 11.81 27.15 17.60
CA ASP A 22 12.60 28.14 18.33
C ASP A 22 13.52 27.46 19.36
N ALA A 23 13.01 26.46 20.10
CA ALA A 23 13.81 25.67 21.03
C ALA A 23 14.94 24.92 20.31
N ILE A 24 14.66 24.30 19.15
CA ILE A 24 15.68 23.65 18.32
C ILE A 24 16.71 24.68 17.82
N PHE A 25 16.26 25.84 17.36
CA PHE A 25 17.13 26.89 16.85
C PHE A 25 18.11 27.41 17.90
N ASN A 26 17.66 27.58 19.14
CA ASN A 26 18.49 28.03 20.26
C ASN A 26 19.60 27.04 20.65
N LEU A 27 19.45 25.76 20.29
CA LEU A 27 20.45 24.72 20.53
C LEU A 27 21.54 24.67 19.45
N GLN A 28 21.35 25.37 18.33
CA GLN A 28 22.30 25.37 17.23
C GLN A 28 23.46 26.35 17.49
N THR A 29 24.69 25.84 17.57
CA THR A 29 25.92 26.67 17.63
C THR A 29 26.36 27.21 16.27
N LYS A 30 25.90 26.58 15.17
CA LYS A 30 26.02 27.06 13.80
C LYS A 30 24.64 26.99 13.17
N LYS A 31 24.22 28.04 12.44
CA LYS A 31 22.96 28.05 11.68
C LYS A 31 23.00 26.95 10.60
N LEU A 32 22.63 25.74 10.96
CA LEU A 32 22.30 24.67 10.02
C LEU A 32 20.85 24.92 9.65
N HIS A 33 20.64 25.84 8.70
CA HIS A 33 19.33 26.12 8.14
C HIS A 33 19.22 25.41 6.80
N PHE A 34 18.38 24.38 6.75
CA PHE A 34 18.00 23.71 5.51
C PHE A 34 16.51 23.95 5.32
N ASP A 35 16.15 24.68 4.26
CA ASP A 35 14.79 25.20 4.03
C ASP A 35 13.74 24.14 3.68
N ILE A 36 14.07 22.84 3.83
CA ILE A 36 13.18 21.74 3.47
C ILE A 36 12.14 21.49 4.57
N PHE A 37 12.59 21.38 5.83
CA PHE A 37 11.71 21.03 6.94
C PHE A 37 12.10 21.74 8.25
N GLY A 38 12.43 23.03 8.17
CA GLY A 38 12.69 23.87 9.34
C GLY A 38 14.01 23.57 10.05
N ALA A 39 14.05 23.81 11.37
CA ALA A 39 15.28 23.73 12.15
C ALA A 39 15.82 22.28 12.26
N VAL A 40 17.15 22.16 12.29
CA VAL A 40 17.88 20.87 12.29
C VAL A 40 18.58 20.64 13.63
N LEU A 41 18.39 19.48 14.24
CA LEU A 41 19.05 19.11 15.49
C LEU A 41 20.47 18.58 15.23
N PRO A 42 21.52 19.09 15.90
CA PRO A 42 22.88 18.60 15.71
C PRO A 42 23.00 17.09 15.94
N LYS A 43 23.57 16.34 14.97
CA LYS A 43 23.63 14.87 15.04
C LYS A 43 24.31 14.33 16.31
N ASP A 44 25.31 15.03 16.82
CA ASP A 44 26.06 14.59 18.00
C ASP A 44 25.23 14.63 19.30
N LEU A 45 24.15 15.41 19.33
CA LEU A 45 23.20 15.42 20.44
C LEU A 45 22.16 14.29 20.34
N LEU A 46 21.96 13.74 19.14
CA LEU A 46 20.97 12.70 18.86
C LEU A 46 21.51 11.28 19.03
N LEU A 47 22.83 11.10 18.85
CA LEU A 47 23.46 9.79 18.78
C LEU A 47 24.23 9.44 20.06
N VAL A 48 23.99 8.23 20.58
CA VAL A 48 24.66 7.70 21.77
C VAL A 48 25.50 6.47 21.45
N ASN A 49 26.46 6.14 22.32
CA ASN A 49 27.24 4.90 22.19
C ASN A 49 26.40 3.66 22.60
N LEU A 50 26.93 2.46 22.34
CA LEU A 50 26.23 1.20 22.61
C LEU A 50 25.84 1.03 24.09
N GLU A 51 26.76 1.32 25.01
CA GLU A 51 26.53 1.15 26.44
C GLU A 51 25.38 2.03 26.92
N LYS A 52 25.46 3.34 26.62
CA LYS A 52 24.41 4.29 26.96
C LYS A 52 23.09 3.95 26.27
N ALA A 53 23.13 3.43 25.05
CA ALA A 53 21.94 2.98 24.33
C ALA A 53 21.23 1.84 25.07
N ARG A 54 21.98 0.81 25.47
CA ARG A 54 21.48 -0.34 26.24
C ARG A 54 20.91 0.10 27.57
N ASP A 55 21.66 0.87 28.34
CA ASP A 55 21.24 1.33 29.67
C ASP A 55 19.95 2.16 29.58
N LEU A 56 19.86 3.04 28.58
CA LEU A 56 18.70 3.90 28.38
C LEU A 56 17.45 3.11 27.98
N VAL A 57 17.58 2.14 27.07
CA VAL A 57 16.48 1.26 26.68
C VAL A 57 15.99 0.43 27.87
N VAL A 58 16.92 -0.25 28.56
CA VAL A 58 16.59 -1.14 29.69
C VAL A 58 15.96 -0.35 30.83
N SER A 59 16.58 0.76 31.25
CA SER A 59 16.06 1.57 32.36
C SER A 59 14.67 2.12 32.10
N ILE A 60 14.35 2.48 30.85
CA ILE A 60 13.05 3.07 30.50
C ILE A 60 11.98 1.99 30.36
N ALA A 61 12.31 0.87 29.72
CA ALA A 61 11.43 -0.28 29.69
C ALA A 61 11.14 -0.79 31.10
N GLN A 62 12.15 -0.93 31.95
CA GLN A 62 11.98 -1.36 33.34
C GLN A 62 11.13 -0.38 34.15
N LYS A 63 11.38 0.93 34.03
CA LYS A 63 10.62 1.95 34.77
C LYS A 63 9.12 1.96 34.43
N HIS A 64 8.78 1.77 33.15
CA HIS A 64 7.42 1.95 32.67
C HIS A 64 6.66 0.65 32.46
N TRP A 65 7.37 -0.45 32.19
CA TRP A 65 6.82 -1.76 31.85
C TRP A 65 7.33 -2.90 32.72
N GLY A 66 8.21 -2.62 33.70
CA GLY A 66 8.81 -3.63 34.57
C GLY A 66 7.90 -4.16 35.68
N GLU A 67 6.77 -3.51 35.92
CA GLU A 67 5.78 -3.92 36.92
C GLU A 67 4.36 -3.89 36.34
N VAL A 68 3.58 -4.92 36.62
CA VAL A 68 2.15 -5.04 36.36
C VAL A 68 1.43 -4.33 37.50
N ASP A 69 1.02 -3.09 37.25
CA ASP A 69 0.14 -2.34 38.16
C ASP A 69 -1.32 -2.88 38.12
N LEU A 70 -2.18 -2.34 38.98
CA LEU A 70 -3.58 -2.77 39.07
C LEU A 70 -4.36 -2.57 37.74
N PHE A 71 -3.99 -1.58 36.94
CA PHE A 71 -4.63 -1.29 35.64
C PHE A 71 -4.19 -2.30 34.57
N LEU A 72 -2.90 -2.62 34.52
CA LEU A 72 -2.31 -3.68 33.71
C LEU A 72 -2.88 -5.04 34.09
N HIS A 73 -3.06 -5.31 35.38
CA HIS A 73 -3.63 -6.56 35.87
C HIS A 73 -5.05 -6.77 35.32
N ALA A 74 -5.93 -5.77 35.42
CA ALA A 74 -7.28 -5.85 34.84
C ALA A 74 -7.28 -6.02 33.32
N THR A 75 -6.29 -5.44 32.64
CA THR A 75 -6.15 -5.54 31.18
C THR A 75 -5.66 -6.94 30.76
N LEU A 76 -4.74 -7.51 31.52
CA LEU A 76 -4.14 -8.82 31.25
C LEU A 76 -4.97 -10.00 31.81
N GLN A 77 -5.94 -9.76 32.69
CA GLN A 77 -6.86 -10.80 33.21
C GLN A 77 -7.63 -11.56 32.12
N LYS A 78 -7.81 -10.92 30.96
CA LYS A 78 -8.47 -11.53 29.79
C LYS A 78 -7.52 -12.34 28.91
N THR A 79 -6.24 -12.42 29.27
CA THR A 79 -5.20 -13.14 28.54
C THR A 79 -4.86 -14.46 29.22
N SER A 80 -4.14 -15.36 28.53
CA SER A 80 -3.71 -16.64 29.11
C SER A 80 -2.44 -16.52 29.98
N ILE A 81 -2.02 -15.30 30.34
CA ILE A 81 -0.81 -15.07 31.14
C ILE A 81 -1.08 -15.42 32.60
N ASP A 82 -0.14 -16.13 33.22
CA ASP A 82 -0.13 -16.37 34.66
C ASP A 82 0.20 -15.06 35.39
N LEU A 83 -0.83 -14.39 35.90
CA LEU A 83 -0.73 -13.10 36.57
C LEU A 83 -0.14 -13.19 37.98
N GLU A 84 -0.25 -14.33 38.64
CA GLU A 84 0.25 -14.51 40.01
C GLU A 84 1.78 -14.38 40.05
N ASN A 85 2.46 -14.86 38.99
CA ASN A 85 3.92 -14.82 38.86
C ASN A 85 4.43 -13.75 37.88
N ALA A 86 3.56 -12.92 37.31
CA ALA A 86 3.92 -11.99 36.25
C ALA A 86 5.00 -10.97 36.66
N ASN A 87 4.85 -10.36 37.85
CA ASN A 87 5.82 -9.39 38.36
C ASN A 87 7.18 -10.02 38.65
N GLN A 88 7.21 -11.23 39.21
CA GLN A 88 8.47 -11.94 39.47
C GLN A 88 9.22 -12.25 38.18
N ARG A 89 8.51 -12.64 37.12
CA ARG A 89 9.09 -12.91 35.79
C ARG A 89 9.60 -11.65 35.11
N LEU A 90 8.89 -10.53 35.20
CA LEU A 90 9.36 -9.26 34.66
C LEU A 90 10.62 -8.78 35.38
N ILE A 91 10.62 -8.82 36.72
CA ILE A 91 11.78 -8.46 37.53
C ILE A 91 12.98 -9.35 37.19
N SER A 92 12.78 -10.67 37.09
CA SER A 92 13.87 -11.60 36.75
C SER A 92 14.40 -11.37 35.33
N TYR A 93 13.52 -11.07 34.37
CA TYR A 93 13.90 -10.74 33.00
C TYR A 93 14.83 -9.52 32.95
N PHE A 94 14.41 -8.39 33.53
CA PHE A 94 15.21 -7.15 33.57
C PHE A 94 16.49 -7.27 34.42
N SER A 95 16.49 -8.13 35.43
CA SER A 95 17.67 -8.38 36.26
C SER A 95 18.70 -9.32 35.59
N SER A 96 18.30 -10.04 34.54
CA SER A 96 19.16 -11.00 33.86
C SER A 96 19.94 -10.36 32.70
N PRO A 97 21.25 -10.66 32.52
CA PRO A 97 22.02 -10.22 31.35
C PRO A 97 21.44 -10.76 30.03
N GLN A 98 20.81 -11.94 30.06
CA GLN A 98 20.20 -12.56 28.89
C GLN A 98 18.91 -11.84 28.48
N GLY A 99 18.04 -11.47 29.44
CA GLY A 99 16.81 -10.74 29.17
C GLY A 99 17.07 -9.34 28.65
N THR A 100 17.97 -8.59 29.29
CA THR A 100 18.37 -7.25 28.82
C THR A 100 19.03 -7.27 27.44
N LYS A 101 19.83 -8.30 27.14
CA LYS A 101 20.37 -8.51 25.79
C LYS A 101 19.26 -8.82 24.79
N ALA A 102 18.34 -9.74 25.11
CA ALA A 102 17.22 -10.10 24.22
C ALA A 102 16.32 -8.89 23.90
N LEU A 103 16.05 -8.04 24.89
CA LEU A 103 15.32 -6.78 24.72
C LEU A 103 16.00 -5.87 23.69
N PHE A 104 17.31 -5.67 23.83
CA PHE A 104 18.08 -4.80 22.94
C PHE A 104 18.21 -5.41 21.54
N ASP A 105 18.49 -6.70 21.44
CA ASP A 105 18.61 -7.42 20.17
C ASP A 105 17.27 -7.40 19.40
N TYR A 106 16.14 -7.54 20.11
CA TYR A 106 14.82 -7.36 19.50
C TYR A 106 14.67 -5.97 18.87
N LEU A 107 15.01 -4.92 19.61
CA LEU A 107 14.95 -3.54 19.10
C LEU A 107 15.91 -3.28 17.93
N LEU A 108 17.06 -3.95 17.88
CA LEU A 108 17.98 -3.85 16.74
C LEU A 108 17.43 -4.46 15.46
N VAL A 109 16.61 -5.52 15.58
CA VAL A 109 16.01 -6.23 14.44
C VAL A 109 14.71 -5.57 14.00
N HIS A 110 13.85 -5.22 14.96
CA HIS A 110 12.50 -4.72 14.68
C HIS A 110 12.38 -3.19 14.69
N HIS A 111 13.41 -2.47 15.15
CA HIS A 111 13.52 -1.01 15.21
C HIS A 111 12.51 -0.28 16.10
N SER A 112 11.49 -0.97 16.58
CA SER A 112 10.51 -0.45 17.54
C SER A 112 10.04 -1.55 18.49
N MET A 113 9.62 -1.15 19.68
CA MET A 113 9.03 -2.04 20.68
C MET A 113 7.90 -1.32 21.41
N GLU A 114 6.80 -2.03 21.58
CA GLU A 114 5.67 -1.69 22.43
C GLU A 114 5.56 -2.70 23.58
N PHE A 115 4.68 -2.43 24.55
CA PHE A 115 4.50 -3.29 25.72
C PHE A 115 4.13 -4.74 25.36
N GLU A 116 3.31 -4.93 24.33
CA GLU A 116 2.90 -6.25 23.83
C GLU A 116 4.10 -7.11 23.41
N ASN A 117 5.07 -6.50 22.74
CA ASN A 117 6.28 -7.18 22.30
C ASN A 117 7.14 -7.61 23.49
N LEU A 118 7.24 -6.78 24.52
CA LEU A 118 7.92 -7.14 25.77
C LEU A 118 7.24 -8.34 26.43
N ILE A 119 5.91 -8.32 26.51
CA ILE A 119 5.14 -9.44 27.07
C ILE A 119 5.38 -10.72 26.27
N THR A 120 5.42 -10.66 24.94
CA THR A 120 5.77 -11.83 24.12
C THR A 120 7.19 -12.32 24.39
N LEU A 121 8.17 -11.43 24.57
CA LEU A 121 9.55 -11.80 24.90
C LEU A 121 9.68 -12.46 26.29
N VAL A 122 8.93 -11.98 27.27
CA VAL A 122 9.03 -12.43 28.67
C VAL A 122 8.21 -13.70 28.90
N PHE A 123 7.03 -13.80 28.30
CA PHE A 123 6.06 -14.87 28.57
C PHE A 123 5.88 -15.86 27.42
N GLY A 124 6.44 -15.59 26.23
CA GLY A 124 6.27 -16.43 25.04
C GLY A 124 4.85 -16.43 24.48
N LYS A 125 4.04 -15.42 24.83
CA LYS A 125 2.62 -15.34 24.46
C LYS A 125 2.33 -14.01 23.78
N GLU A 126 1.67 -14.09 22.63
CA GLU A 126 1.15 -12.91 21.94
C GLU A 126 -0.06 -12.35 22.70
N VAL A 127 -0.04 -11.03 22.90
CA VAL A 127 -1.14 -10.29 23.52
C VAL A 127 -1.47 -9.12 22.62
N LYS A 128 -2.77 -8.84 22.45
CA LYS A 128 -3.28 -7.65 21.79
C LYS A 128 -4.02 -6.79 22.78
N LEU A 129 -3.59 -5.56 22.95
CA LEU A 129 -4.12 -4.55 23.83
C LEU A 129 -4.79 -3.47 22.99
N SER A 130 -5.88 -2.92 23.50
CA SER A 130 -6.61 -1.86 22.81
C SER A 130 -6.02 -0.46 23.05
N LYS A 131 -5.12 -0.31 24.03
CA LYS A 131 -4.50 0.96 24.44
C LYS A 131 -3.06 0.75 24.92
N SER A 132 -2.23 1.77 24.78
CA SER A 132 -0.87 1.80 25.35
C SER A 132 -0.89 1.85 26.87
N VAL A 133 0.12 1.27 27.53
CA VAL A 133 0.13 1.08 28.98
C VAL A 133 1.44 1.51 29.65
N GLY A 134 1.41 1.80 30.95
CA GLY A 134 2.60 2.12 31.75
C GLY A 134 3.18 3.53 31.52
N GLY A 135 2.40 4.44 30.93
CA GLY A 135 2.85 5.80 30.58
C GLY A 135 3.83 5.86 29.40
N LEU A 136 4.21 4.71 28.84
CA LEU A 136 5.13 4.58 27.71
C LEU A 136 4.41 3.89 26.55
N ARG A 137 4.43 4.53 25.39
CA ARG A 137 3.79 4.00 24.18
C ARG A 137 4.75 3.13 23.39
N GLN A 138 5.94 3.64 23.07
CA GLN A 138 6.86 2.97 22.15
C GLN A 138 8.30 3.43 22.36
N ILE A 139 9.24 2.51 22.15
CA ILE A 139 10.69 2.78 22.07
C ILE A 139 11.15 2.49 20.64
N HIS A 140 11.93 3.39 20.05
CA HIS A 140 12.57 3.22 18.75
C HIS A 140 14.09 3.16 18.87
N LEU A 141 14.72 2.31 18.07
CA LEU A 141 16.17 2.14 18.02
C LEU A 141 16.66 1.95 16.58
N TYR A 142 17.64 2.76 16.19
CA TYR A 142 18.33 2.64 14.91
C TYR A 142 19.83 2.76 15.11
N LYS A 143 20.62 1.99 14.37
CA LYS A 143 22.08 2.11 14.37
C LYS A 143 22.50 3.07 13.27
N ILE A 144 23.36 4.02 13.62
CA ILE A 144 23.89 5.05 12.72
C ILE A 144 25.42 5.04 12.85
N GLY A 145 26.09 4.43 11.87
CA GLY A 145 27.52 4.14 11.87
C GLY A 145 27.92 3.30 13.09
N LYS A 146 28.72 3.90 13.98
CA LYS A 146 29.17 3.27 15.24
C LYS A 146 28.31 3.65 16.46
N LYS A 147 27.28 4.49 16.29
CA LYS A 147 26.41 5.00 17.35
C LYS A 147 24.96 4.53 17.15
N PHE A 148 24.11 4.87 18.11
CA PHE A 148 22.69 4.53 18.12
C PHE A 148 21.82 5.77 18.28
N PHE A 149 20.75 5.81 17.50
CA PHE A 149 19.66 6.76 17.60
C PHE A 149 18.52 6.10 18.37
N ILE A 150 18.15 6.68 19.51
CA ILE A 150 17.01 6.23 20.32
C ILE A 150 15.97 7.34 20.38
N HIS A 151 14.72 6.96 20.21
CA HIS A 151 13.60 7.87 20.44
C HIS A 151 12.49 7.18 21.22
N ILE A 152 11.83 7.91 22.11
CA ILE A 152 10.86 7.37 23.05
C ILE A 152 9.59 8.19 22.96
N ILE A 153 8.46 7.50 22.84
CA ILE A 153 7.14 8.11 22.77
C ILE A 153 6.41 7.76 24.06
N TYR A 154 6.21 8.76 24.90
CA TYR A 154 5.41 8.64 26.12
C TYR A 154 3.93 8.86 25.81
N ASN A 155 3.06 8.38 26.70
CA ASN A 155 1.62 8.62 26.61
C ASN A 155 1.31 10.12 26.77
N ASP A 156 1.96 10.76 27.73
CA ASP A 156 1.86 12.20 27.96
C ASP A 156 2.54 12.96 26.83
N HIS A 157 1.88 14.03 26.35
CA HIS A 157 2.37 14.84 25.22
C HIS A 157 2.76 14.01 23.98
N SER A 158 2.04 12.92 23.68
CA SER A 158 2.37 12.02 22.55
C SER A 158 2.55 12.75 21.20
N SER A 159 1.75 13.77 20.90
CA SER A 159 1.93 14.60 19.70
C SER A 159 3.29 15.30 19.66
N PHE A 160 3.77 15.82 20.79
CA PHE A 160 5.10 16.43 20.89
C PHE A 160 6.19 15.40 20.62
N TRP A 161 6.12 14.23 21.25
CA TRP A 161 7.12 13.18 21.05
C TRP A 161 7.17 12.69 19.60
N ASN A 162 6.02 12.60 18.92
CA ASN A 162 5.96 12.22 17.51
C ASN A 162 6.55 13.29 16.60
N VAL A 163 6.27 14.58 16.83
CA VAL A 163 6.86 15.67 16.05
C VAL A 163 8.36 15.80 16.32
N LEU A 164 8.80 15.63 17.56
CA LEU A 164 10.23 15.59 17.89
C LEU A 164 10.91 14.41 17.19
N PHE A 165 10.28 13.23 17.15
CA PHE A 165 10.81 12.08 16.43
C PHE A 165 11.03 12.41 14.95
N LEU A 166 9.99 12.97 14.33
CA LEU A 166 10.00 13.41 12.94
C LEU A 166 11.17 14.36 12.66
N LYS A 167 11.38 15.37 13.53
CA LYS A 167 12.50 16.31 13.42
C LYS A 167 13.87 15.65 13.57
N LYS A 168 14.00 14.70 14.49
CA LYS A 168 15.25 13.94 14.65
C LYS A 168 15.56 13.08 13.44
N ILE A 169 14.56 12.37 12.88
CA ILE A 169 14.77 11.57 11.67
C ILE A 169 15.23 12.45 10.50
N TYR A 170 14.53 13.57 10.25
CA TYR A 170 14.96 14.56 9.25
C TYR A 170 16.41 15.02 9.49
N SER A 171 16.75 15.37 10.73
CA SER A 171 18.08 15.83 11.10
C SER A 171 19.17 14.77 10.86
N ILE A 172 18.86 13.48 11.09
CA ILE A 172 19.77 12.37 10.79
C ILE A 172 20.05 12.28 9.28
N PHE A 173 19.01 12.30 8.45
CA PHE A 173 19.16 12.21 7.00
C PHE A 173 19.92 13.40 6.39
N ILE A 174 19.76 14.60 6.93
CA ILE A 174 20.47 15.79 6.42
C ILE A 174 21.97 15.80 6.81
N GLN A 175 22.36 15.16 7.91
CA GLN A 175 23.73 15.27 8.46
C GLN A 175 24.56 13.98 8.38
N THR A 176 23.98 12.90 7.86
CA THR A 176 24.58 11.56 7.86
C THR A 176 24.50 10.94 6.48
N PRO A 177 25.62 10.43 5.94
CA PRO A 177 25.60 9.62 4.72
C PRO A 177 24.66 8.43 4.83
N LEU A 178 24.00 8.08 3.74
CA LEU A 178 23.01 7.01 3.67
C LEU A 178 23.62 5.64 3.99
N GLU A 179 24.89 5.43 3.65
CA GLU A 179 25.63 4.19 3.92
C GLU A 179 25.85 3.92 5.42
N ASP A 180 25.88 4.96 6.25
CA ASP A 180 26.04 4.84 7.69
C ASP A 180 24.72 4.52 8.40
N ILE A 181 23.57 4.70 7.76
CA ILE A 181 22.26 4.46 8.37
C ILE A 181 21.89 2.99 8.18
N GLN A 182 21.73 2.24 9.27
CA GLN A 182 21.21 0.88 9.18
C GLN A 182 19.71 0.91 8.83
N ASN A 183 19.32 0.17 7.78
CA ASN A 183 17.94 0.08 7.28
C ASN A 183 17.29 1.45 7.00
N PRO A 184 17.89 2.28 6.13
CA PRO A 184 17.45 3.66 5.92
C PRO A 184 16.03 3.74 5.33
N THR A 185 15.62 2.76 4.52
CA THR A 185 14.27 2.69 3.93
C THR A 185 13.19 2.56 5.01
N GLN A 186 13.46 1.81 6.08
CA GLN A 186 12.51 1.67 7.19
C GLN A 186 12.41 2.98 7.98
N LEU A 187 13.54 3.63 8.24
CA LEU A 187 13.56 4.93 8.91
C LEU A 187 12.80 6.00 8.09
N LEU A 188 12.94 5.96 6.76
CA LEU A 188 12.21 6.84 5.85
C LEU A 188 10.71 6.52 5.79
N LYS A 189 10.31 5.24 5.82
CA LYS A 189 8.91 4.82 5.95
C LYS A 189 8.30 5.36 7.25
N GLN A 190 9.03 5.28 8.37
CA GLN A 190 8.60 5.85 9.65
C GLN A 190 8.45 7.37 9.57
N PHE A 191 9.36 8.06 8.88
CA PHE A 191 9.27 9.50 8.65
C PHE A 191 8.02 9.88 7.87
N LYS A 192 7.71 9.18 6.76
CA LYS A 192 6.47 9.39 5.99
C LYS A 192 5.22 9.14 6.85
N PHE A 193 5.19 8.04 7.59
CA PHE A 193 4.06 7.70 8.47
C PHE A 193 3.80 8.81 9.49
N LEU A 194 4.85 9.35 10.11
CA LEU A 194 4.73 10.46 11.04
C LEU A 194 4.32 11.77 10.35
N LEU A 195 4.83 12.07 9.15
CA LEU A 195 4.41 13.26 8.39
C LEU A 195 2.91 13.26 8.13
N GLU A 196 2.35 12.14 7.68
CA GLU A 196 0.94 11.99 7.34
C GLU A 196 -0.01 12.12 8.55
N GLN A 197 0.51 12.07 9.79
CA GLN A 197 -0.27 12.36 11.01
C GLN A 197 -0.45 13.86 11.27
N PHE A 198 0.46 14.71 10.77
CA PHE A 198 0.48 16.15 11.07
C PHE A 198 0.30 17.03 9.83
N TYR A 199 0.49 16.49 8.64
CA TYR A 199 0.43 17.20 7.38
C TYR A 199 -0.51 16.50 6.39
N THR A 200 -1.02 17.28 5.44
CA THR A 200 -1.81 16.73 4.34
C THR A 200 -0.94 15.81 3.46
N LEU A 201 -1.53 14.81 2.80
CA LEU A 201 -0.81 13.90 1.89
C LEU A 201 0.06 14.66 0.88
N ASN A 202 -0.46 15.74 0.30
CA ASN A 202 0.29 16.58 -0.65
C ASN A 202 1.53 17.23 -0.02
N GLN A 203 1.41 17.77 1.20
CA GLN A 203 2.54 18.37 1.90
C GLN A 203 3.58 17.31 2.27
N SER A 204 3.14 16.15 2.75
CA SER A 204 4.02 15.02 3.05
C SER A 204 4.83 14.61 1.83
N VAL A 205 4.18 14.47 0.66
CA VAL A 205 4.88 14.13 -0.60
C VAL A 205 5.88 15.20 -1.02
N ILE A 206 5.56 16.49 -0.86
CA ILE A 206 6.49 17.59 -1.20
C ILE A 206 7.73 17.55 -0.30
N ILE A 207 7.55 17.43 1.02
CA ILE A 207 8.64 17.35 2.00
C ILE A 207 9.50 16.12 1.74
N MET A 208 8.87 14.97 1.51
CA MET A 208 9.53 13.72 1.15
C MET A 208 10.39 13.86 -0.10
N ASN A 209 9.83 14.43 -1.17
CA ASN A 209 10.54 14.63 -2.43
C ASN A 209 11.75 15.55 -2.25
N GLN A 210 11.59 16.67 -1.52
CA GLN A 210 12.70 17.60 -1.25
C GLN A 210 13.81 16.94 -0.42
N LEU A 211 13.45 16.17 0.61
CA LEU A 211 14.41 15.42 1.42
C LEU A 211 15.17 14.39 0.58
N ILE A 212 14.48 13.61 -0.25
CA ILE A 212 15.10 12.60 -1.11
C ILE A 212 16.01 13.26 -2.16
N SER A 213 15.60 14.36 -2.78
CA SER A 213 16.47 15.10 -3.72
C SER A 213 17.73 15.64 -3.03
N TYR A 214 17.64 16.08 -1.77
CA TYR A 214 18.83 16.45 -1.01
C TYR A 214 19.76 15.26 -0.78
N ILE A 215 19.20 14.13 -0.32
CA ILE A 215 19.97 12.89 -0.08
C ILE A 215 20.64 12.41 -1.38
N ASP A 216 19.96 12.47 -2.52
CA ASP A 216 20.50 12.08 -3.84
C ASP A 216 21.73 12.91 -4.22
N ASN A 217 21.70 14.23 -3.98
CA ASN A 217 22.83 15.11 -4.28
C ASN A 217 24.05 14.85 -3.38
N GLU A 218 23.83 14.46 -2.11
CA GLU A 218 24.90 14.29 -1.11
C GLU A 218 25.46 12.86 -1.05
N ASN A 219 24.84 11.89 -1.73
CA ASN A 219 25.20 10.48 -1.61
C ASN A 219 25.58 9.86 -2.96
N ILE A 220 26.55 8.95 -2.92
CA ILE A 220 26.90 8.16 -4.11
C ILE A 220 25.79 7.14 -4.43
N ARG A 221 25.72 6.76 -5.72
CA ARG A 221 24.78 5.74 -6.19
C ARG A 221 24.93 4.44 -5.41
N SER A 222 23.84 4.02 -4.78
CA SER A 222 23.75 2.84 -3.93
C SER A 222 22.39 2.17 -4.09
N TYR A 223 22.28 0.91 -3.64
CA TYR A 223 20.99 0.21 -3.59
C TYR A 223 19.95 0.99 -2.76
N GLN A 224 20.36 1.55 -1.62
CA GLN A 224 19.50 2.32 -0.73
C GLN A 224 18.94 3.57 -1.40
N LEU A 225 19.75 4.25 -2.22
CA LEU A 225 19.31 5.43 -2.96
C LEU A 225 18.30 5.07 -4.05
N LYS A 226 18.49 3.94 -4.74
CA LYS A 226 17.47 3.38 -5.65
C LYS A 226 16.15 3.14 -4.93
N GLU A 227 16.19 2.49 -3.76
CA GLU A 227 15.00 2.24 -2.95
C GLU A 227 14.31 3.55 -2.55
N PHE A 228 15.06 4.63 -2.28
CA PHE A 228 14.49 5.94 -1.97
C PHE A 228 13.79 6.56 -3.18
N HIS A 229 14.35 6.42 -4.39
CA HIS A 229 13.72 6.92 -5.61
C HIS A 229 12.42 6.17 -5.91
N LEU A 230 12.42 4.84 -5.76
CA LEU A 230 11.20 4.02 -5.88
C LEU A 230 10.16 4.40 -4.82
N PHE A 231 10.59 4.59 -3.57
CA PHE A 231 9.71 5.03 -2.49
C PHE A 231 9.08 6.40 -2.77
N ASN A 232 9.86 7.35 -3.30
CA ASN A 232 9.36 8.67 -3.68
C ASN A 232 8.32 8.59 -4.79
N LEU A 233 8.59 7.77 -5.82
CA LEU A 233 7.65 7.54 -6.92
C LEU A 233 6.31 7.00 -6.39
N ILE A 234 6.35 6.02 -5.48
CA ILE A 234 5.17 5.45 -4.85
C ILE A 234 4.40 6.50 -4.04
N ALA A 235 5.12 7.34 -3.28
CA ALA A 235 4.50 8.45 -2.55
C ALA A 235 3.78 9.42 -3.51
N HIS A 236 4.38 9.73 -4.66
CA HIS A 236 3.74 10.53 -5.70
C HIS A 236 2.54 9.85 -6.34
N TYR A 237 2.59 8.53 -6.56
CA TYR A 237 1.46 7.77 -7.11
C TYR A 237 0.26 7.80 -6.17
N ASN A 238 0.52 7.70 -4.86
CA ASN A 238 -0.51 7.76 -3.82
C ASN A 238 -0.94 9.19 -3.46
N GLY A 239 -0.17 10.21 -3.86
CA GLY A 239 -0.40 11.63 -3.54
C GLY A 239 -1.54 12.32 -4.34
N GLY A 240 -2.21 11.63 -5.26
CA GLY A 240 -3.40 12.15 -5.95
C GLY A 240 -3.14 12.95 -7.25
N LYS A 241 -4.21 13.47 -7.88
CA LYS A 241 -4.26 13.99 -9.27
C LYS A 241 -3.11 14.91 -9.69
N ARG A 242 -2.65 15.80 -8.81
CA ARG A 242 -1.56 16.77 -9.11
C ARG A 242 -0.21 16.08 -9.30
N HIS A 243 0.04 14.99 -8.57
CA HIS A 243 1.30 14.26 -8.60
C HIS A 243 1.38 13.30 -9.80
N PHE A 244 0.24 12.82 -10.31
CA PHE A 244 0.19 11.95 -11.51
C PHE A 244 0.86 12.57 -12.74
N ARG A 245 0.82 13.91 -12.89
CA ARG A 245 1.46 14.60 -14.02
C ARG A 245 2.99 14.49 -14.00
N LYS A 246 3.58 14.25 -12.83
CA LYS A 246 5.03 14.12 -12.65
C LYS A 246 5.54 12.68 -12.73
N LEU A 247 4.64 11.70 -12.62
CA LEU A 247 5.03 10.29 -12.55
C LEU A 247 5.83 9.83 -13.77
N ASN A 248 5.40 10.18 -14.98
CA ASN A 248 6.12 9.75 -16.19
C ASN A 248 7.57 10.26 -16.20
N ALA A 249 7.79 11.53 -15.87
CA ALA A 249 9.13 12.10 -15.78
C ALA A 249 9.97 11.44 -14.68
N MET A 250 9.38 11.15 -13.51
CA MET A 250 10.08 10.44 -12.42
C MET A 250 10.43 9.01 -12.82
N ILE A 251 9.55 8.31 -13.54
CA ILE A 251 9.82 6.95 -14.03
C ILE A 251 10.93 6.96 -15.07
N GLU A 252 10.90 7.90 -16.01
CA GLU A 252 11.97 8.08 -17.00
C GLU A 252 13.32 8.34 -16.31
N GLU A 253 13.35 9.24 -15.31
CA GLU A 253 14.54 9.52 -14.51
C GLU A 253 15.05 8.27 -13.77
N ILE A 254 14.15 7.49 -13.16
CA ILE A 254 14.49 6.23 -12.50
C ILE A 254 15.08 5.23 -13.50
N ILE A 255 14.51 5.07 -14.69
CA ILE A 255 15.02 4.16 -15.72
C ILE A 255 16.37 4.63 -16.26
N VAL A 256 16.58 5.94 -16.43
CA VAL A 256 17.87 6.49 -16.85
C VAL A 256 18.95 6.25 -15.79
N ASN A 257 18.62 6.47 -14.52
CA ASN A 257 19.58 6.38 -13.43
C ASN A 257 19.88 4.94 -13.00
N TRP A 258 18.87 4.06 -13.05
CA TRP A 258 18.91 2.71 -12.50
C TRP A 258 18.64 1.64 -13.55
N GLY A 259 18.50 1.96 -14.83
CA GLY A 259 18.19 0.94 -15.83
C GLY A 259 19.35 0.00 -16.15
N LYS A 260 20.59 0.38 -15.81
CA LYS A 260 21.82 -0.38 -16.02
C LYS A 260 22.77 -0.23 -14.84
N GLY A 261 23.71 -1.16 -14.72
CA GLY A 261 24.80 -1.11 -13.73
C GLY A 261 24.61 -2.08 -12.56
N LYS A 262 25.45 -1.92 -11.53
CA LYS A 262 25.49 -2.83 -10.37
C LYS A 262 24.16 -2.88 -9.60
N TRP A 263 23.50 -1.73 -9.49
CA TRP A 263 22.23 -1.56 -8.78
C TRP A 263 21.08 -1.37 -9.75
N ALA A 264 21.11 -2.08 -10.88
CA ALA A 264 20.08 -1.94 -11.89
C ALA A 264 18.69 -2.33 -11.35
N LEU A 265 17.65 -1.80 -11.99
CA LEU A 265 16.27 -2.18 -11.74
C LEU A 265 16.10 -3.68 -12.00
N SER A 266 15.48 -4.36 -11.05
CA SER A 266 15.10 -5.76 -11.21
C SER A 266 13.87 -5.91 -12.12
N GLU A 267 13.60 -7.11 -12.64
CA GLU A 267 12.42 -7.33 -13.48
C GLU A 267 11.11 -7.03 -12.74
N LYS A 268 11.04 -7.33 -11.43
CA LYS A 268 9.91 -6.94 -10.58
C LYS A 268 9.74 -5.43 -10.49
N GLU A 269 10.83 -4.68 -10.33
CA GLU A 269 10.79 -3.21 -10.24
C GLU A 269 10.35 -2.60 -11.57
N TYR A 270 10.87 -3.09 -12.71
CA TYR A 270 10.36 -2.70 -14.02
C TYR A 270 8.87 -3.01 -14.17
N THR A 271 8.42 -4.18 -13.72
CA THR A 271 7.01 -4.57 -13.76
C THR A 271 6.14 -3.60 -12.95
N LEU A 272 6.60 -3.18 -11.77
CA LEU A 272 5.92 -2.16 -10.96
C LEU A 272 5.82 -0.81 -11.69
N LEU A 273 6.94 -0.34 -12.28
CA LEU A 273 6.97 0.95 -13.00
C LEU A 273 6.00 0.93 -14.18
N ILE A 274 6.00 -0.16 -14.97
CA ILE A 274 5.11 -0.31 -16.13
C ILE A 274 3.64 -0.41 -15.67
N TYR A 275 3.35 -1.09 -14.55
CA TYR A 275 2.01 -1.10 -13.96
C TYR A 275 1.54 0.32 -13.62
N ILE A 276 2.36 1.11 -12.92
CA ILE A 276 2.05 2.51 -12.59
C ILE A 276 1.79 3.32 -13.87
N GLN A 277 2.58 3.11 -14.93
CA GLN A 277 2.39 3.76 -16.22
C GLN A 277 1.09 3.35 -16.92
N ALA A 278 0.73 2.06 -16.88
CA ALA A 278 -0.53 1.56 -17.45
C ALA A 278 -1.75 2.22 -16.78
N ILE A 279 -1.80 2.23 -15.45
CA ILE A 279 -2.89 2.87 -14.70
C ILE A 279 -2.93 4.39 -14.95
N THR A 280 -1.76 5.03 -15.01
CA THR A 280 -1.67 6.48 -15.26
C THR A 280 -2.13 6.82 -16.67
N ALA A 281 -1.74 6.02 -17.68
CA ALA A 281 -2.18 6.18 -19.06
C ALA A 281 -3.70 6.01 -19.19
N TYR A 282 -4.27 5.02 -18.51
CA TYR A 282 -5.73 4.79 -18.48
C TYR A 282 -6.48 5.99 -17.90
N LYS A 283 -6.03 6.52 -16.76
CA LYS A 283 -6.63 7.72 -16.13
C LYS A 283 -6.51 8.99 -17.00
N GLN A 284 -5.55 9.02 -17.92
CA GLN A 284 -5.32 10.13 -18.85
C GLN A 284 -5.93 9.87 -20.24
N SER A 285 -6.64 8.76 -20.43
CA SER A 285 -7.23 8.34 -21.71
C SER A 285 -6.21 8.21 -22.84
N HIS A 286 -4.96 7.84 -22.54
CA HIS A 286 -3.92 7.57 -23.54
C HIS A 286 -3.97 6.11 -24.01
N VAL A 287 -4.91 5.82 -24.92
CA VAL A 287 -5.24 4.46 -25.40
C VAL A 287 -4.02 3.65 -25.86
N ASP A 288 -3.18 4.20 -26.75
CA ASP A 288 -2.02 3.47 -27.29
C ASP A 288 -1.03 3.05 -26.21
N LYS A 289 -0.81 3.92 -25.21
CA LYS A 289 0.10 3.64 -24.08
C LYS A 289 -0.49 2.58 -23.15
N VAL A 290 -1.80 2.57 -22.94
CA VAL A 290 -2.46 1.49 -22.16
C VAL A 290 -2.25 0.15 -22.85
N ILE A 291 -2.36 0.10 -24.18
CA ILE A 291 -2.13 -1.12 -24.95
C ILE A 291 -0.67 -1.58 -24.83
N GLU A 292 0.29 -0.67 -25.06
CA GLU A 292 1.73 -0.95 -24.94
C GLU A 292 2.09 -1.53 -23.57
N TYR A 293 1.74 -0.81 -22.50
CA TYR A 293 2.07 -1.22 -21.14
C TYR A 293 1.27 -2.45 -20.68
N GLY A 294 -0.02 -2.52 -21.01
CA GLY A 294 -0.87 -3.67 -20.69
C GLY A 294 -0.34 -4.95 -21.32
N LYS A 295 0.01 -4.93 -22.61
CA LYS A 295 0.64 -6.07 -23.30
C LYS A 295 1.96 -6.47 -22.65
N TYR A 296 2.80 -5.51 -22.29
CA TYR A 296 4.06 -5.80 -21.60
C TYR A 296 3.84 -6.58 -20.29
N LEU A 297 2.81 -6.22 -19.51
CA LEU A 297 2.52 -6.80 -18.19
C LEU A 297 1.98 -8.23 -18.27
N ILE A 298 1.19 -8.55 -19.30
CA ILE A 298 0.60 -9.89 -19.48
C ILE A 298 1.52 -10.83 -20.25
N THR A 299 2.44 -10.31 -21.06
CA THR A 299 3.35 -11.14 -21.87
C THR A 299 4.20 -12.03 -20.97
N LYS A 300 4.19 -13.33 -21.21
CA LYS A 300 4.87 -14.36 -20.38
C LYS A 300 4.44 -14.33 -18.92
N ASP A 301 3.20 -13.90 -18.65
CA ASP A 301 2.63 -13.81 -17.30
C ASP A 301 3.47 -12.98 -16.33
N ARG A 302 4.22 -11.97 -16.82
CA ARG A 302 5.16 -11.16 -16.02
C ARG A 302 4.57 -10.62 -14.72
N LEU A 303 3.40 -9.98 -14.81
CA LEU A 303 2.74 -9.42 -13.63
C LEU A 303 2.30 -10.51 -12.64
N ILE A 304 1.89 -11.68 -13.15
CA ILE A 304 1.50 -12.84 -12.34
C ILE A 304 2.74 -13.46 -11.68
N ASN A 305 3.85 -13.60 -12.41
CA ASN A 305 5.10 -14.18 -11.91
C ASN A 305 5.69 -13.38 -10.75
N HIS A 306 5.51 -12.06 -10.75
CA HIS A 306 5.97 -11.16 -9.67
C HIS A 306 4.87 -10.77 -8.69
N ALA A 307 3.67 -11.34 -8.80
CA ALA A 307 2.50 -10.97 -8.02
C ALA A 307 2.74 -10.95 -6.49
N ILE A 308 3.35 -12.02 -5.97
CA ILE A 308 3.60 -12.19 -4.53
C ILE A 308 4.68 -11.21 -4.06
N GLU A 309 5.79 -11.10 -4.80
CA GLU A 309 6.90 -10.19 -4.46
C GLU A 309 6.45 -8.74 -4.46
N LEU A 310 5.73 -8.35 -5.52
CA LEU A 310 5.16 -7.00 -5.64
C LEU A 310 4.17 -6.71 -4.51
N LEU A 311 3.37 -7.70 -4.12
CA LEU A 311 2.43 -7.53 -3.03
C LEU A 311 3.14 -7.37 -1.67
N LEU A 312 4.18 -8.15 -1.41
CA LEU A 312 4.93 -8.09 -0.15
C LEU A 312 5.71 -6.77 0.00
N GLU A 313 6.23 -6.22 -1.09
CA GLU A 313 7.11 -5.04 -1.05
C GLU A 313 6.38 -3.72 -1.37
N TYR A 314 5.31 -3.78 -2.16
CA TYR A 314 4.62 -2.62 -2.73
C TYR A 314 3.09 -2.69 -2.63
N SER A 315 2.57 -3.28 -1.55
CA SER A 315 1.12 -3.34 -1.24
C SER A 315 0.42 -1.99 -1.31
N ASP A 316 1.14 -0.89 -1.07
CA ASP A 316 0.61 0.48 -1.10
C ASP A 316 0.25 0.96 -2.52
N VAL A 317 0.71 0.25 -3.57
CA VAL A 317 0.47 0.58 -4.98
C VAL A 317 -0.58 -0.32 -5.61
N LEU A 318 -0.64 -1.58 -5.16
CA LEU A 318 -1.43 -2.63 -5.78
C LEU A 318 -2.72 -2.88 -4.97
N PRO A 319 -3.91 -2.58 -5.52
CA PRO A 319 -5.17 -2.95 -4.87
C PRO A 319 -5.23 -4.47 -4.68
N ASN A 320 -5.42 -4.90 -3.44
CA ASN A 320 -5.19 -6.28 -3.02
C ASN A 320 -6.46 -6.91 -2.44
N LEU A 321 -7.38 -7.30 -3.31
CA LEU A 321 -8.27 -8.43 -3.07
C LEU A 321 -7.74 -9.66 -3.80
N LYS A 322 -8.03 -10.86 -3.27
CA LYS A 322 -7.74 -12.12 -3.96
C LYS A 322 -8.41 -12.08 -5.35
N PRO A 323 -7.73 -12.50 -6.43
CA PRO A 323 -8.36 -12.55 -7.74
C PRO A 323 -9.55 -13.52 -7.72
N GLU A 324 -10.61 -13.17 -8.44
CA GLU A 324 -11.88 -13.90 -8.49
C GLU A 324 -12.18 -14.31 -9.94
N PRO A 325 -11.36 -15.18 -10.55
CA PRO A 325 -11.52 -15.53 -11.96
C PRO A 325 -12.85 -16.23 -12.26
N SER A 326 -13.49 -16.83 -11.25
CA SER A 326 -14.83 -17.43 -11.35
C SER A 326 -15.99 -16.44 -11.39
N THR A 327 -15.72 -15.15 -11.19
CA THR A 327 -16.73 -14.11 -10.95
C THR A 327 -16.71 -13.11 -12.10
N LEU A 328 -17.89 -12.83 -12.65
CA LEU A 328 -18.10 -11.85 -13.72
C LEU A 328 -18.60 -10.51 -13.17
N VAL A 329 -19.50 -10.52 -12.19
CA VAL A 329 -20.01 -9.29 -11.56
C VAL A 329 -19.13 -8.93 -10.37
N LYS A 330 -18.23 -7.94 -10.55
CA LYS A 330 -17.24 -7.57 -9.53
C LYS A 330 -16.61 -6.19 -9.77
N ARG A 331 -15.83 -5.75 -8.79
CA ARG A 331 -14.98 -4.56 -8.87
C ARG A 331 -13.59 -4.90 -9.39
N TYR A 332 -13.43 -4.85 -10.71
CA TYR A 332 -12.18 -5.17 -11.39
C TYR A 332 -10.99 -4.31 -10.91
N ASP A 333 -11.22 -3.09 -10.41
CA ASP A 333 -10.19 -2.19 -9.89
C ASP A 333 -9.70 -2.55 -8.48
N LYS A 334 -10.33 -3.52 -7.80
CA LYS A 334 -9.95 -3.99 -6.47
C LYS A 334 -8.89 -5.10 -6.51
N ASN A 335 -8.63 -5.68 -7.67
CA ASN A 335 -7.53 -6.60 -7.90
C ASN A 335 -6.65 -6.09 -9.04
N TYR A 336 -5.37 -5.88 -8.79
CA TYR A 336 -4.47 -5.29 -9.78
C TYR A 336 -4.27 -6.15 -11.05
N LEU A 337 -4.41 -7.48 -10.98
CA LEU A 337 -4.33 -8.35 -12.16
C LEU A 337 -5.56 -8.18 -13.05
N GLU A 338 -6.75 -8.28 -12.47
CA GLU A 338 -8.03 -8.11 -13.15
C GLU A 338 -8.18 -6.70 -13.71
N HIS A 339 -7.70 -5.69 -12.98
CA HIS A 339 -7.74 -4.31 -13.43
C HIS A 339 -6.92 -4.10 -14.71
N ILE A 340 -5.75 -4.75 -14.85
CA ILE A 340 -4.94 -4.66 -16.07
C ILE A 340 -5.67 -5.25 -17.27
N PHE A 341 -6.32 -6.41 -17.12
CA PHE A 341 -7.13 -6.96 -18.20
C PHE A 341 -8.32 -6.05 -18.54
N PHE A 342 -9.00 -5.52 -17.53
CA PHE A 342 -10.12 -4.60 -17.72
C PHE A 342 -9.73 -3.36 -18.55
N ILE A 343 -8.66 -2.66 -18.17
CA ILE A 343 -8.23 -1.46 -18.90
C ILE A 343 -7.63 -1.77 -20.28
N LEU A 344 -6.96 -2.92 -20.42
CA LEU A 344 -6.38 -3.35 -21.70
C LEU A 344 -7.48 -3.67 -22.71
N ILE A 345 -8.51 -4.42 -22.30
CA ILE A 345 -9.66 -4.73 -23.16
C ILE A 345 -10.39 -3.45 -23.56
N ASP A 346 -10.59 -2.51 -22.63
CA ASP A 346 -11.19 -1.21 -22.94
C ASP A 346 -10.39 -0.44 -24.01
N ALA A 347 -9.06 -0.39 -23.86
CA ALA A 347 -8.18 0.29 -24.80
C ALA A 347 -8.15 -0.41 -26.17
N LEU A 348 -8.10 -1.75 -26.22
CA LEU A 348 -8.14 -2.51 -27.46
C LEU A 348 -9.45 -2.31 -28.23
N VAL A 349 -10.59 -2.27 -27.54
CA VAL A 349 -11.90 -1.98 -28.15
C VAL A 349 -11.95 -0.56 -28.71
N GLN A 350 -11.45 0.44 -27.96
CA GLN A 350 -11.35 1.83 -28.45
C GLN A 350 -10.47 1.94 -29.71
N ASN A 351 -9.39 1.15 -29.78
CA ASN A 351 -8.51 1.07 -30.95
C ASN A 351 -8.98 0.06 -32.03
N LYS A 352 -10.22 -0.45 -31.92
CA LYS A 352 -10.83 -1.41 -32.85
C LYS A 352 -10.04 -2.72 -33.06
N GLN A 353 -9.22 -3.12 -32.10
CA GLN A 353 -8.42 -4.36 -32.12
C GLN A 353 -9.21 -5.55 -31.56
N PHE A 354 -10.38 -5.84 -32.13
CA PHE A 354 -11.33 -6.83 -31.58
C PHE A 354 -10.79 -8.27 -31.57
N ASN A 355 -10.03 -8.66 -32.59
CA ASN A 355 -9.42 -10.00 -32.64
C ASN A 355 -8.46 -10.23 -31.47
N GLU A 356 -7.73 -9.19 -31.04
CA GLU A 356 -6.83 -9.30 -29.89
C GLU A 356 -7.61 -9.47 -28.58
N VAL A 357 -8.78 -8.83 -28.44
CA VAL A 357 -9.66 -9.04 -27.28
C VAL A 357 -10.11 -10.50 -27.21
N ILE A 358 -10.49 -11.11 -28.34
CA ILE A 358 -10.85 -12.53 -28.39
C ILE A 358 -9.65 -13.43 -28.02
N GLN A 359 -8.46 -13.12 -28.52
CA GLN A 359 -7.26 -13.86 -28.12
C GLN A 359 -6.99 -13.76 -26.62
N LEU A 360 -7.18 -12.59 -26.00
CA LEU A 360 -6.98 -12.41 -24.56
C LEU A 360 -7.93 -13.28 -23.73
N ILE A 361 -9.23 -13.28 -24.04
CA ILE A 361 -10.21 -14.09 -23.30
C ILE A 361 -10.04 -15.60 -23.53
N GLN A 362 -9.41 -16.00 -24.63
CA GLN A 362 -9.03 -17.38 -24.90
C GLN A 362 -7.80 -17.81 -24.10
N GLN A 363 -6.84 -16.91 -23.89
CA GLN A 363 -5.55 -17.22 -23.27
C GLN A 363 -5.56 -17.02 -21.75
N HIS A 364 -6.39 -16.13 -21.23
CA HIS A 364 -6.36 -15.72 -19.83
C HIS A 364 -7.76 -15.74 -19.20
N GLU A 365 -7.93 -16.56 -18.18
CA GLU A 365 -9.19 -16.68 -17.42
C GLU A 365 -9.61 -15.33 -16.78
N MET A 366 -8.64 -14.58 -16.26
CA MET A 366 -8.85 -13.28 -15.61
C MET A 366 -9.29 -12.16 -16.56
N ALA A 367 -9.23 -12.39 -17.89
CA ALA A 367 -9.67 -11.42 -18.88
C ALA A 367 -11.20 -11.26 -18.95
N SER A 368 -11.94 -12.24 -18.43
CA SER A 368 -13.40 -12.18 -18.30
C SER A 368 -13.84 -12.97 -17.05
N CYS A 369 -14.25 -14.23 -17.22
CA CYS A 369 -14.45 -15.19 -16.14
C CYS A 369 -14.26 -16.64 -16.61
N THR A 370 -14.14 -17.59 -15.68
CA THR A 370 -13.98 -19.04 -15.96
C THR A 370 -15.02 -19.55 -16.96
N SER A 371 -16.29 -19.20 -16.78
CA SER A 371 -17.38 -19.69 -17.63
C SER A 371 -17.26 -19.21 -19.09
N ILE A 372 -16.74 -18.00 -19.32
CA ILE A 372 -16.50 -17.47 -20.67
C ILE A 372 -15.21 -18.07 -21.26
N TYR A 373 -14.17 -18.22 -20.45
CA TYR A 373 -12.92 -18.88 -20.84
C TYR A 373 -13.16 -20.34 -21.27
N ASP A 374 -13.95 -21.09 -20.49
CA ASP A 374 -14.31 -22.49 -20.77
C ASP A 374 -15.10 -22.63 -22.07
N TYR A 375 -15.97 -21.67 -22.41
CA TYR A 375 -16.69 -21.67 -23.69
C TYR A 375 -15.73 -21.72 -24.90
N PHE A 376 -14.61 -21.00 -24.83
CA PHE A 376 -13.63 -21.01 -25.91
C PHE A 376 -12.73 -22.25 -25.90
N ASN A 377 -12.36 -22.74 -24.72
CA ASN A 377 -11.31 -23.75 -24.57
C ASN A 377 -11.81 -25.19 -24.40
N ILE A 378 -13.09 -25.40 -24.04
CA ILE A 378 -13.67 -26.73 -23.81
C ILE A 378 -14.81 -26.97 -24.83
N LEU A 379 -14.45 -27.48 -26.00
CA LEU A 379 -15.37 -27.69 -27.13
C LEU A 379 -16.59 -28.56 -26.76
N ASP A 380 -16.39 -29.62 -25.98
CA ASP A 380 -17.43 -30.58 -25.62
C ASP A 380 -18.46 -30.04 -24.61
N MET A 381 -18.18 -28.90 -23.96
CA MET A 381 -19.04 -28.31 -22.94
C MET A 381 -19.56 -26.92 -23.30
N ARG A 382 -19.51 -26.49 -24.57
CA ARG A 382 -19.93 -25.14 -24.98
C ARG A 382 -21.36 -24.79 -24.58
N GLN A 383 -22.32 -25.68 -24.83
CA GLN A 383 -23.72 -25.43 -24.44
C GLN A 383 -23.87 -25.34 -22.92
N GLU A 384 -23.19 -26.20 -22.17
CA GLU A 384 -23.20 -26.15 -20.71
C GLU A 384 -22.54 -24.87 -20.17
N ALA A 385 -21.45 -24.42 -20.80
CA ALA A 385 -20.76 -23.19 -20.48
C ALA A 385 -21.68 -21.97 -20.65
N LEU A 386 -22.50 -21.93 -21.71
CA LEU A 386 -23.49 -20.85 -21.90
C LEU A 386 -24.50 -20.75 -20.75
N PHE A 387 -24.98 -21.90 -20.24
CA PHE A 387 -25.86 -21.92 -19.06
C PHE A 387 -25.12 -21.51 -17.78
N LYS A 388 -23.85 -21.94 -17.63
CA LYS A 388 -23.02 -21.59 -16.47
C LYS A 388 -22.74 -20.10 -16.37
N ILE A 389 -22.67 -19.36 -17.49
CA ILE A 389 -22.43 -17.90 -17.44
C ILE A 389 -23.59 -17.20 -16.70
N GLU A 390 -24.85 -17.53 -17.00
CA GLU A 390 -25.98 -16.89 -16.30
C GLU A 390 -26.02 -17.29 -14.82
N ALA A 391 -25.82 -18.58 -14.51
CA ALA A 391 -25.74 -19.05 -13.14
C ALA A 391 -24.61 -18.37 -12.36
N THR A 392 -23.47 -18.08 -13.02
CA THR A 392 -22.35 -17.32 -12.46
C THR A 392 -22.80 -15.92 -12.06
N VAL A 393 -23.45 -15.17 -12.98
CA VAL A 393 -23.94 -13.81 -12.69
C VAL A 393 -24.93 -13.79 -11.52
N GLN A 394 -25.88 -14.73 -11.50
CA GLN A 394 -26.86 -14.83 -10.41
C GLN A 394 -26.18 -15.12 -9.06
N ARG A 395 -25.21 -16.04 -9.05
CA ARG A 395 -24.42 -16.37 -7.87
C ARG A 395 -23.59 -15.18 -7.39
N ASP A 396 -22.93 -14.48 -8.31
CA ASP A 396 -22.10 -13.32 -8.00
C ASP A 396 -22.93 -12.20 -7.34
N ILE A 397 -24.12 -11.91 -7.91
CA ILE A 397 -25.08 -10.97 -7.31
C ILE A 397 -25.49 -11.42 -5.90
N ALA A 398 -25.73 -12.72 -5.69
CA ALA A 398 -26.11 -13.24 -4.38
C ALA A 398 -25.02 -13.06 -3.31
N TYR A 399 -23.75 -13.25 -3.69
CA TYR A 399 -22.62 -12.95 -2.81
C TYR A 399 -22.46 -11.46 -2.54
N ILE A 400 -22.66 -10.60 -3.53
CA ILE A 400 -22.55 -9.14 -3.34
C ILE A 400 -23.63 -8.61 -2.38
N VAL A 401 -24.88 -9.04 -2.54
CA VAL A 401 -26.01 -8.45 -1.80
C VAL A 401 -26.18 -9.09 -0.43
N HIS A 402 -26.12 -10.42 -0.33
CA HIS A 402 -26.42 -11.15 0.91
C HIS A 402 -25.25 -11.99 1.43
N ASN A 403 -24.07 -11.92 0.79
CA ASN A 403 -22.89 -12.73 1.14
C ASN A 403 -23.17 -14.24 1.21
N SER A 404 -24.15 -14.71 0.43
CA SER A 404 -24.57 -16.11 0.44
C SER A 404 -25.28 -16.49 -0.86
N PRO A 405 -24.97 -17.65 -1.45
CA PRO A 405 -25.66 -18.14 -2.64
C PRO A 405 -27.05 -18.72 -2.32
N GLN A 406 -27.47 -18.76 -1.04
CA GLN A 406 -28.77 -19.34 -0.66
C GLN A 406 -29.96 -18.41 -0.98
N TYR A 407 -29.71 -17.10 -1.11
CA TYR A 407 -30.74 -16.07 -1.28
C TYR A 407 -30.75 -15.47 -2.69
N VAL A 408 -30.52 -16.28 -3.73
CA VAL A 408 -30.34 -15.79 -5.11
C VAL A 408 -31.50 -14.90 -5.56
N TRP A 409 -32.75 -15.35 -5.40
CA TRP A 409 -33.93 -14.61 -5.85
C TRP A 409 -34.07 -13.26 -5.16
N GLN A 410 -33.98 -13.24 -3.82
CA GLN A 410 -34.06 -12.00 -3.04
C GLN A 410 -32.90 -11.05 -3.37
N SER A 411 -31.70 -11.60 -3.60
CA SER A 411 -30.52 -10.81 -3.98
C SER A 411 -30.70 -10.15 -5.33
N ILE A 412 -31.26 -10.87 -6.31
CA ILE A 412 -31.55 -10.33 -7.64
C ILE A 412 -32.59 -9.21 -7.55
N GLU A 413 -33.65 -9.37 -6.76
CA GLU A 413 -34.66 -8.31 -6.59
C GLU A 413 -34.05 -7.03 -6.02
N VAL A 414 -33.26 -7.16 -4.94
CA VAL A 414 -32.56 -6.02 -4.33
C VAL A 414 -31.57 -5.40 -5.31
N TRP A 415 -30.79 -6.23 -6.02
CA TRP A 415 -29.86 -5.76 -7.03
C TRP A 415 -30.58 -4.94 -8.09
N LEU A 416 -31.61 -5.49 -8.74
CA LEU A 416 -32.37 -4.83 -9.81
C LEU A 416 -32.98 -3.50 -9.40
N GLN A 417 -33.34 -3.33 -8.13
CA GLN A 417 -33.87 -2.07 -7.60
C GLN A 417 -32.80 -1.01 -7.33
N GLN A 418 -31.56 -1.43 -7.05
CA GLN A 418 -30.54 -0.56 -6.45
C GLN A 418 -29.26 -0.41 -7.29
N TYR A 419 -29.00 -1.27 -8.28
CA TYR A 419 -27.72 -1.27 -9.00
C TYR A 419 -27.47 -0.04 -9.87
N GLN A 420 -28.53 0.69 -10.24
CA GLN A 420 -28.45 1.92 -11.03
C GLN A 420 -28.45 3.19 -10.16
N ASN A 421 -28.65 3.06 -8.84
CA ASN A 421 -28.69 4.21 -7.93
C ASN A 421 -27.27 4.60 -7.52
N GLU A 422 -26.80 5.80 -7.86
CA GLU A 422 -25.44 6.30 -7.54
C GLU A 422 -25.07 6.24 -6.05
N GLU A 423 -26.06 6.34 -5.15
CA GLU A 423 -25.86 6.26 -3.70
C GLU A 423 -25.74 4.82 -3.18
N SER A 424 -26.06 3.83 -4.02
CA SER A 424 -26.03 2.42 -3.68
C SER A 424 -24.60 1.86 -3.71
N PRO A 425 -24.23 0.95 -2.77
CA PRO A 425 -22.95 0.25 -2.82
C PRO A 425 -22.78 -0.63 -4.08
N TYR A 426 -23.86 -0.92 -4.81
CA TYR A 426 -23.84 -1.76 -6.01
C TYR A 426 -23.53 -0.97 -7.29
N PHE A 427 -23.65 0.35 -7.26
CA PHE A 427 -23.54 1.19 -8.45
C PHE A 427 -22.18 1.10 -9.11
N GLU A 428 -21.10 1.29 -8.35
CA GLU A 428 -19.76 1.24 -8.93
C GLU A 428 -19.42 -0.18 -9.45
N ILE A 429 -20.01 -1.23 -8.87
CA ILE A 429 -19.85 -2.61 -9.34
C ILE A 429 -20.55 -2.79 -10.70
N SER A 430 -21.78 -2.29 -10.79
CA SER A 430 -22.61 -2.42 -11.99
C SER A 430 -22.04 -1.60 -13.15
N GLU A 431 -21.57 -0.37 -12.89
CA GLU A 431 -20.90 0.49 -13.87
C GLU A 431 -19.70 -0.19 -14.50
N MET A 432 -18.77 -0.71 -13.68
CA MET A 432 -17.58 -1.40 -14.17
C MET A 432 -17.95 -2.69 -14.93
N THR A 433 -18.83 -3.51 -14.37
CA THR A 433 -19.23 -4.79 -14.98
C THR A 433 -19.95 -4.55 -16.31
N SER A 434 -20.84 -3.58 -16.35
CA SER A 434 -21.60 -3.19 -17.54
C SER A 434 -20.65 -2.72 -18.65
N LYS A 435 -19.71 -1.83 -18.35
CA LYS A 435 -18.70 -1.36 -19.31
C LYS A 435 -17.84 -2.52 -19.84
N HIS A 436 -17.35 -3.38 -18.94
CA HIS A 436 -16.56 -4.55 -19.33
C HIS A 436 -17.34 -5.48 -20.27
N LEU A 437 -18.58 -5.81 -19.90
CA LEU A 437 -19.43 -6.71 -20.68
C LEU A 437 -19.78 -6.10 -22.04
N CYS A 438 -20.06 -4.79 -22.13
CA CYS A 438 -20.24 -4.10 -23.41
C CYS A 438 -18.99 -4.19 -24.29
N ASN A 439 -17.79 -4.05 -23.74
CA ASN A 439 -16.54 -4.20 -24.50
C ASN A 439 -16.37 -5.63 -25.04
N LEU A 440 -16.69 -6.65 -24.23
CA LEU A 440 -16.71 -8.04 -24.69
C LEU A 440 -17.74 -8.24 -25.81
N LEU A 441 -18.96 -7.72 -25.66
CA LEU A 441 -20.03 -7.78 -26.66
C LEU A 441 -19.62 -7.13 -27.99
N LYS A 442 -18.97 -5.96 -27.96
CA LYS A 442 -18.42 -5.32 -29.17
C LYS A 442 -17.42 -6.22 -29.88
N ALA A 443 -16.49 -6.83 -29.13
CA ALA A 443 -15.49 -7.73 -29.69
C ALA A 443 -16.12 -9.01 -30.28
N LEU A 444 -17.04 -9.65 -29.56
CA LEU A 444 -17.76 -10.84 -30.03
C LEU A 444 -18.57 -10.56 -31.30
N PHE A 445 -19.27 -9.44 -31.35
CA PHE A 445 -20.02 -9.04 -32.54
C PHE A 445 -19.11 -8.79 -33.75
N ALA A 446 -18.01 -8.06 -33.54
CA ALA A 446 -17.06 -7.72 -34.61
C ALA A 446 -16.35 -8.94 -35.20
N THR A 447 -16.14 -9.97 -34.37
CA THR A 447 -15.45 -11.24 -34.70
C THR A 447 -16.40 -12.42 -34.92
N GLU A 448 -17.70 -12.14 -35.04
CA GLU A 448 -18.74 -13.10 -35.45
C GLU A 448 -18.92 -14.29 -34.48
N GLN A 449 -18.62 -14.08 -33.20
CA GLN A 449 -18.87 -15.05 -32.12
C GLN A 449 -20.33 -14.95 -31.63
N PHE A 450 -21.29 -15.16 -32.53
CA PHE A 450 -22.70 -14.80 -32.32
C PHE A 450 -23.40 -15.56 -31.19
N GLU A 451 -23.10 -16.85 -31.02
CA GLU A 451 -23.75 -17.66 -29.97
C GLU A 451 -23.44 -17.12 -28.56
N LEU A 452 -22.17 -16.84 -28.27
CA LEU A 452 -21.77 -16.22 -27.01
C LEU A 452 -22.28 -14.76 -26.90
N PHE A 453 -22.28 -14.02 -28.02
CA PHE A 453 -22.83 -12.66 -28.05
C PHE A 453 -24.31 -12.64 -27.64
N GLU A 454 -25.14 -13.51 -28.21
CA GLU A 454 -26.57 -13.59 -27.88
C GLU A 454 -26.79 -13.91 -26.41
N LYS A 455 -26.03 -14.88 -25.86
CA LYS A 455 -26.16 -15.23 -24.44
C LYS A 455 -25.73 -14.10 -23.51
N LEU A 456 -24.63 -13.41 -23.83
CA LEU A 456 -24.18 -12.26 -23.04
C LEU A 456 -25.12 -11.06 -23.17
N MET A 457 -25.75 -10.84 -24.35
CA MET A 457 -26.76 -9.80 -24.54
C MET A 457 -28.02 -10.07 -23.70
N GLU A 458 -28.47 -11.34 -23.62
CA GLU A 458 -29.58 -11.75 -22.77
C GLU A 458 -29.29 -11.38 -21.30
N ILE A 459 -28.13 -11.82 -20.79
CA ILE A 459 -27.68 -11.57 -19.42
C ILE A 459 -27.53 -10.06 -19.15
N TYR A 460 -26.91 -9.33 -20.07
CA TYR A 460 -26.72 -7.89 -19.98
C TYR A 460 -28.06 -7.16 -19.80
N ASN A 461 -29.03 -7.46 -20.67
CA ASN A 461 -30.36 -6.83 -20.61
C ASN A 461 -31.12 -7.18 -19.32
N LYS A 462 -30.92 -8.38 -18.79
CA LYS A 462 -31.64 -8.88 -17.61
C LYS A 462 -31.08 -8.33 -16.29
N TYR A 463 -29.76 -8.16 -16.17
CA TYR A 463 -29.11 -7.91 -14.88
C TYR A 463 -28.20 -6.68 -14.81
N LEU A 464 -27.66 -6.19 -15.93
CA LEU A 464 -26.49 -5.29 -15.94
C LEU A 464 -26.66 -4.08 -16.87
N LYS A 465 -27.89 -3.78 -17.28
CA LYS A 465 -28.16 -2.72 -18.25
C LYS A 465 -27.94 -1.35 -17.65
N VAL A 466 -26.87 -0.68 -18.07
CA VAL A 466 -26.66 0.74 -17.86
C VAL A 466 -26.99 1.46 -19.16
N ASN A 467 -27.83 2.50 -19.10
CA ASN A 467 -28.37 3.14 -20.31
C ASN A 467 -27.26 3.75 -21.19
N SER A 468 -26.30 4.47 -20.59
CA SER A 468 -25.18 5.08 -21.31
C SER A 468 -24.33 4.05 -22.06
N HIS A 469 -23.96 2.95 -21.40
CA HIS A 469 -23.19 1.87 -22.02
C HIS A 469 -23.97 1.12 -23.10
N PHE A 470 -25.28 0.93 -22.88
CA PHE A 470 -26.14 0.27 -23.86
C PHE A 470 -26.31 1.11 -25.14
N ASP A 471 -26.47 2.42 -25.00
CA ASP A 471 -26.60 3.33 -26.15
C ASP A 471 -25.32 3.35 -26.98
N ASP A 472 -24.15 3.37 -26.34
CA ASP A 472 -22.84 3.23 -26.99
C ASP A 472 -22.67 1.88 -27.71
N LEU A 473 -23.09 0.77 -27.10
CA LEU A 473 -23.10 -0.54 -27.76
C LEU A 473 -24.03 -0.56 -28.98
N LYS A 474 -25.22 0.02 -28.87
CA LYS A 474 -26.20 0.09 -29.97
C LYS A 474 -25.66 0.93 -31.13
N GLU A 475 -25.05 2.08 -30.82
CA GLU A 475 -24.40 2.92 -31.82
C GLU A 475 -23.29 2.15 -32.55
N PHE A 476 -22.41 1.47 -31.80
CA PHE A 476 -21.36 0.63 -32.36
C PHE A 476 -21.91 -0.43 -33.33
N VAL A 477 -22.91 -1.21 -32.90
CA VAL A 477 -23.52 -2.26 -33.76
C VAL A 477 -24.12 -1.65 -35.01
N SER A 478 -24.84 -0.52 -34.89
CA SER A 478 -25.43 0.18 -36.05
C SER A 478 -24.37 0.65 -37.04
N GLN A 479 -23.26 1.22 -36.55
CA GLN A 479 -22.16 1.67 -37.39
C GLN A 479 -21.45 0.49 -38.07
N TYR A 480 -21.20 -0.60 -37.34
CA TYR A 480 -20.47 -1.76 -37.86
C TYR A 480 -21.25 -2.50 -38.96
N VAL A 481 -22.57 -2.61 -38.81
CA VAL A 481 -23.45 -3.19 -39.84
C VAL A 481 -23.48 -2.32 -41.10
N LYS A 482 -23.48 -0.98 -40.97
CA LYS A 482 -23.44 -0.05 -42.12
C LYS A 482 -22.13 -0.08 -42.91
N VAL A 483 -21.02 -0.46 -42.28
CA VAL A 483 -19.70 -0.52 -42.92
C VAL A 483 -19.43 -1.87 -43.60
N LYS A 484 -20.09 -2.95 -43.15
CA LYS A 484 -20.02 -4.29 -43.78
C LYS A 484 -21.01 -4.48 -44.95
N GLN A 485 -21.99 -3.58 -45.11
CA GLN A 485 -22.86 -3.48 -46.29
C GLN A 485 -22.21 -2.59 -47.34
#